data_AF-M0E6I3-F1
#
_entry.id   AF-M0E6I3-F1
#
_cell.length_a   1.000
_cell.length_b   1.000
_cell.length_c   1.000
_cell.angle_alpha   90.00
_cell.angle_beta   90.00
_cell.angle_gamma   90.00
#
_symmetry.space_group_name_H-M   'P 1'
#
loop_
_entity.id
_entity.type
_entity.pdbx_description
1 polymer ?
#
loop_
_entity_poly.entity_id
_entity_poly.type
_entity_poly.pdbx_seq_one_letter_code
_entity_poly.pdbx_strand_id
1 'polypeptide(L)'
;MDTSSGGDGEIALDFGASDGGGSGVGLNSTYNFDDVFRIENQGTQTIYVWANFSGEDLDDDDIWFYPGSDSDRELNDGSNSVVTLTTGQQVNVGVHIDTSVLSSTENQALTASLTADVDVPGGLEGSQPSDPVGEDAAVVSKDPDAGEFSSIQDAIDAVDGTTILVESGRYEESVAIDVDGLTLKGPNAGIAGDSDQRGAEANINGLVAVDAEQVTIDGFAIEREASGSINQKGVIQMGAVGDSASGSTIANNAVTPNDTNSESAGLAGVAIESADNVTISDNVIAPAADSADTIGITRYVSNIENLTVSDNVIETTLGMAFGGNDTTDNPLTYSASITGNQFDNSGTYSLAVYESENLDVTVTENEFSADSGIFVTSLAREEAPRPTPAGDGEKLAVDQVVDDNTFNTTGEVTTTSVGEDSTYIVDDAILGEE
;
A
#
# COMPACT_ATOMS: atom_id res chain seq x y z
N MET A 1 -26.93 -5.38 27.52
CA MET A 1 -27.20 -4.32 26.55
C MET A 1 -28.15 -4.90 25.52
N ASP A 2 -29.28 -4.24 25.32
CA ASP A 2 -30.26 -4.59 24.28
C ASP A 2 -30.19 -3.49 23.21
N THR A 3 -30.11 -3.89 21.93
CA THR A 3 -30.16 -2.97 20.79
C THR A 3 -31.49 -3.15 20.08
N SER A 4 -32.21 -2.04 19.88
CA SER A 4 -33.42 -2.06 19.07
C SER A 4 -33.47 -0.88 18.13
N SER A 5 -33.89 -1.14 16.88
CA SER A 5 -34.21 -0.07 15.95
C SER A 5 -35.53 0.57 16.39
N GLY A 6 -35.47 1.82 16.84
CA GLY A 6 -36.65 2.66 16.99
C GLY A 6 -37.28 2.94 15.63
N GLY A 7 -38.55 3.34 15.61
CA GLY A 7 -39.09 3.99 14.41
C GLY A 7 -38.30 5.26 14.08
N ASP A 8 -38.43 5.78 12.87
CA ASP A 8 -37.90 7.10 12.46
C ASP A 8 -36.36 7.28 12.47
N GLY A 9 -35.60 6.18 12.38
CA GLY A 9 -34.13 6.25 12.22
C GLY A 9 -33.35 6.26 13.53
N GLU A 10 -34.00 5.96 14.65
CA GLU A 10 -33.36 5.88 15.97
C GLU A 10 -32.78 4.48 16.24
N ILE A 11 -31.65 4.44 16.96
CA ILE A 11 -31.12 3.23 17.59
C ILE A 11 -31.22 3.43 19.09
N ALA A 12 -31.92 2.52 19.78
CA ALA A 12 -31.98 2.51 21.23
C ALA A 12 -30.93 1.57 21.79
N LEU A 13 -30.07 2.11 22.67
CA LEU A 13 -29.07 1.37 23.44
C LEU A 13 -29.52 1.30 24.90
N ASP A 14 -30.00 0.14 25.35
CA ASP A 14 -30.43 -0.05 26.73
C ASP A 14 -29.36 -0.79 27.54
N PHE A 15 -28.70 -0.05 28.45
CA PHE A 15 -27.71 -0.58 29.37
C PHE A 15 -28.29 -0.99 30.73
N GLY A 16 -29.62 -1.08 30.86
CA GLY A 16 -30.34 -1.42 32.09
C GLY A 16 -30.38 -2.92 32.38
N ALA A 17 -31.59 -3.50 32.35
CA ALA A 17 -31.81 -4.86 32.84
C ALA A 17 -31.17 -5.92 31.93
N SER A 18 -30.44 -6.85 32.53
CA SER A 18 -29.97 -8.06 31.84
C SER A 18 -30.58 -9.30 32.46
N ASP A 19 -30.70 -10.37 31.67
CA ASP A 19 -31.19 -11.69 32.12
C ASP A 19 -30.38 -12.29 33.29
N GLY A 20 -29.21 -11.72 33.60
CA GLY A 20 -28.37 -12.05 34.74
C GLY A 20 -28.78 -11.42 36.08
N GLY A 21 -29.84 -10.62 36.14
CA GLY A 21 -30.35 -10.00 37.38
C GLY A 21 -29.64 -8.71 37.80
N GLY A 22 -28.77 -8.15 36.95
CA GLY A 22 -28.20 -6.81 37.11
C GLY A 22 -29.16 -5.73 36.63
N SER A 23 -29.13 -4.56 37.26
CA SER A 23 -30.01 -3.41 36.98
C SER A 23 -29.24 -2.27 36.32
N GLY A 24 -28.42 -2.62 35.33
CA GLY A 24 -27.60 -1.73 34.52
C GLY A 24 -26.20 -1.44 35.04
N VAL A 25 -25.64 -0.30 34.60
CA VAL A 25 -24.32 0.18 35.04
C VAL A 25 -24.39 0.63 36.50
N GLY A 26 -23.41 0.22 37.31
CA GLY A 26 -23.28 0.63 38.71
C GLY A 26 -22.58 1.97 38.85
N LEU A 27 -22.94 2.74 39.89
CA LEU A 27 -22.35 4.06 40.20
C LEU A 27 -20.84 4.00 40.46
N ASN A 28 -20.17 5.14 40.29
CA ASN A 28 -18.75 5.33 40.60
C ASN A 28 -17.87 4.26 39.95
N SER A 29 -18.15 4.00 38.68
CA SER A 29 -17.49 2.99 37.86
C SER A 29 -17.41 3.48 36.41
N THR A 30 -16.39 2.98 35.70
CA THR A 30 -16.17 3.23 34.28
C THR A 30 -16.46 1.95 33.49
N TYR A 31 -17.14 2.07 32.35
CA TYR A 31 -17.51 0.96 31.48
C TYR A 31 -17.12 1.28 30.03
N ASN A 32 -16.52 0.29 29.37
CA ASN A 32 -16.29 0.30 27.93
C ASN A 32 -17.09 -0.86 27.32
N PHE A 33 -17.88 -0.54 26.29
CA PHE A 33 -18.60 -1.51 25.49
C PHE A 33 -18.07 -1.43 24.07
N ASP A 34 -17.29 -2.42 23.65
CA ASP A 34 -16.72 -2.46 22.31
C ASP A 34 -17.73 -2.97 21.27
N ASP A 35 -17.55 -2.57 20.01
CA ASP A 35 -18.32 -3.05 18.85
C ASP A 35 -19.85 -3.00 19.04
N VAL A 36 -20.37 -1.90 19.60
CA VAL A 36 -21.80 -1.73 19.89
C VAL A 36 -22.63 -1.56 18.61
N PHE A 37 -22.13 -0.75 17.67
CA PHE A 37 -22.71 -0.60 16.35
C PHE A 37 -21.62 -0.33 15.31
N ARG A 38 -22.00 -0.33 14.02
CA ARG A 38 -21.09 -0.08 12.90
C ARG A 38 -21.63 1.04 12.03
N ILE A 39 -20.76 1.92 11.59
CA ILE A 39 -21.03 2.96 10.60
C ILE A 39 -20.34 2.55 9.30
N GLU A 40 -21.04 2.70 8.19
CA GLU A 40 -20.56 2.38 6.85
C GLU A 40 -20.96 3.51 5.91
N ASN A 41 -19.99 4.13 5.23
CA ASN A 41 -20.29 5.18 4.25
C ASN A 41 -20.81 4.54 2.96
N GLN A 42 -22.12 4.49 2.81
CA GLN A 42 -22.79 3.99 1.59
C GLN A 42 -23.07 5.11 0.57
N GLY A 43 -22.53 6.31 0.78
CA GLY A 43 -22.65 7.46 -0.10
C GLY A 43 -21.71 7.38 -1.31
N THR A 44 -21.43 8.53 -1.91
CA THR A 44 -20.50 8.69 -3.04
C THR A 44 -19.41 9.71 -2.79
N GLN A 45 -19.36 10.27 -1.59
CA GLN A 45 -18.41 11.29 -1.14
C GLN A 45 -17.86 10.86 0.22
N THR A 46 -16.64 11.26 0.54
CA THR A 46 -16.13 11.12 1.91
C THR A 46 -17.02 11.87 2.87
N ILE A 47 -17.22 11.28 4.05
CA ILE A 47 -17.97 11.89 5.14
C ILE A 47 -17.09 11.96 6.38
N TYR A 48 -17.34 12.97 7.19
CA TYR A 48 -16.82 13.14 8.53
C TYR A 48 -17.93 12.81 9.51
N VAL A 49 -17.61 11.97 10.49
CA VAL A 49 -18.56 11.43 11.44
C VAL A 49 -18.19 11.88 12.84
N TRP A 50 -19.19 12.37 13.57
CA TRP A 50 -19.06 12.77 14.96
C TRP A 50 -20.39 12.57 15.70
N ALA A 51 -20.32 12.50 17.03
CA ALA A 51 -21.49 12.41 17.87
C ALA A 51 -21.48 13.50 18.94
N ASN A 52 -22.68 13.91 19.34
CA ASN A 52 -22.89 14.81 20.45
C ASN A 52 -23.96 14.23 21.36
N PHE A 53 -23.72 14.23 22.67
CA PHE A 53 -24.68 13.80 23.66
C PHE A 53 -25.45 14.99 24.22
N SER A 54 -26.71 14.72 24.55
CA SER A 54 -27.56 15.66 25.26
C SER A 54 -28.40 14.91 26.27
N GLY A 55 -28.53 15.46 27.48
CA GLY A 55 -29.29 14.86 28.56
C GLY A 55 -29.11 15.59 29.87
N GLU A 56 -29.44 14.92 30.98
CA GLU A 56 -29.46 15.55 32.31
C GLU A 56 -28.09 15.49 33.00
N ASP A 57 -27.77 14.37 33.65
CA ASP A 57 -26.66 14.30 34.60
C ASP A 57 -25.34 13.77 34.01
N LEU A 58 -25.34 13.34 32.74
CA LEU A 58 -24.16 12.94 31.99
C LEU A 58 -24.03 13.87 30.77
N ASP A 59 -22.82 14.34 30.50
CA ASP A 59 -22.47 15.11 29.30
C ASP A 59 -21.35 14.43 28.50
N ASP A 60 -20.83 15.12 27.48
CA ASP A 60 -19.82 14.57 26.56
C ASP A 60 -18.49 14.19 27.25
N ASP A 61 -18.22 14.68 28.47
CA ASP A 61 -17.03 14.32 29.26
C ASP A 61 -17.23 13.01 30.06
N ASP A 62 -18.48 12.55 30.22
CA ASP A 62 -18.83 11.38 31.03
C ASP A 62 -19.36 10.20 30.19
N ILE A 63 -19.88 10.47 28.99
CA ILE A 63 -20.34 9.45 28.05
C ILE A 63 -19.98 9.86 26.63
N TRP A 64 -19.31 8.97 25.90
CA TRP A 64 -18.97 9.19 24.51
C TRP A 64 -19.02 7.91 23.69
N PHE A 65 -19.13 8.10 22.38
CA PHE A 65 -18.83 7.07 21.41
C PHE A 65 -17.34 7.10 21.09
N TYR A 66 -16.74 5.95 20.85
CA TYR A 66 -15.35 5.85 20.40
C TYR A 66 -15.23 4.94 19.18
N PRO A 67 -14.44 5.32 18.16
CA PRO A 67 -14.20 4.50 16.98
C PRO A 67 -13.17 3.40 17.23
N GLY A 68 -13.40 2.24 16.63
CA GLY A 68 -12.52 1.07 16.77
C GLY A 68 -12.51 0.53 18.19
N SER A 69 -11.32 0.33 18.75
CA SER A 69 -11.13 -0.23 20.09
C SER A 69 -10.47 0.74 21.09
N ASP A 70 -10.21 1.99 20.69
CA ASP A 70 -9.57 2.97 21.57
C ASP A 70 -10.63 3.75 22.34
N SER A 71 -10.90 3.32 23.58
CA SER A 71 -11.91 3.96 24.42
C SER A 71 -11.55 5.38 24.85
N ASP A 72 -10.28 5.80 24.73
CA ASP A 72 -9.84 7.14 25.11
C ASP A 72 -10.07 8.15 23.96
N ARG A 73 -10.45 7.67 22.77
CA ARG A 73 -10.73 8.51 21.60
C ARG A 73 -12.22 8.84 21.51
N GLU A 74 -12.56 10.06 21.88
CA GLU A 74 -13.93 10.56 21.79
C GLU A 74 -14.33 10.91 20.35
N LEU A 75 -15.47 10.38 19.90
CA LEU A 75 -16.11 10.71 18.64
C LEU A 75 -16.99 11.96 18.79
N ASN A 76 -16.39 13.16 18.87
CA ASN A 76 -17.13 14.43 18.96
C ASN A 76 -16.51 15.52 18.05
N ASP A 77 -17.26 16.61 17.81
CA ASP A 77 -16.83 17.75 16.97
C ASP A 77 -16.23 18.90 17.76
N GLY A 78 -15.97 18.72 19.05
CA GLY A 78 -15.48 19.75 19.97
C GLY A 78 -13.97 19.99 19.85
N SER A 79 -13.21 19.36 20.75
CA SER A 79 -11.74 19.41 20.77
C SER A 79 -11.07 18.16 20.19
N ASN A 80 -11.84 17.16 19.79
CA ASN A 80 -11.33 15.88 19.32
C ASN A 80 -11.47 15.73 17.81
N SER A 81 -10.64 14.85 17.26
CA SER A 81 -10.64 14.51 15.85
C SER A 81 -11.95 13.85 15.42
N VAL A 82 -12.46 14.20 14.25
CA VAL A 82 -13.64 13.56 13.66
C VAL A 82 -13.23 12.38 12.79
N VAL A 83 -14.06 11.34 12.73
CA VAL A 83 -13.74 10.14 11.94
C VAL A 83 -14.06 10.37 10.47
N THR A 84 -13.05 10.24 9.62
CA THR A 84 -13.18 10.28 8.17
C THR A 84 -13.51 8.89 7.64
N LEU A 85 -14.58 8.78 6.86
CA LEU A 85 -14.95 7.57 6.13
C LEU A 85 -15.02 7.86 4.64
N THR A 86 -14.08 7.31 3.87
CA THR A 86 -14.18 7.30 2.41
C THR A 86 -15.32 6.39 1.96
N THR A 87 -15.70 6.45 0.68
CA THR A 87 -16.82 5.66 0.15
C THR A 87 -16.58 4.16 0.36
N GLY A 88 -17.54 3.45 0.95
CA GLY A 88 -17.45 2.02 1.25
C GLY A 88 -16.69 1.68 2.54
N GLN A 89 -16.00 2.65 3.15
CA GLN A 89 -15.28 2.44 4.40
C GLN A 89 -16.26 2.28 5.58
N GLN A 90 -15.84 1.46 6.54
CA GLN A 90 -16.62 1.15 7.74
C GLN A 90 -15.78 1.33 9.00
N VAL A 91 -16.46 1.64 10.10
CA VAL A 91 -15.88 1.73 11.44
C VAL A 91 -16.83 1.13 12.46
N ASN A 92 -16.33 0.26 13.32
CA ASN A 92 -17.07 -0.18 14.51
C ASN A 92 -16.98 0.91 15.57
N VAL A 93 -18.04 1.07 16.35
CA VAL A 93 -18.16 2.11 17.36
C VAL A 93 -18.50 1.48 18.70
N GLY A 94 -17.70 1.81 19.71
CA GLY A 94 -17.93 1.48 21.10
C GLY A 94 -18.58 2.63 21.88
N VAL A 95 -18.92 2.35 23.14
CA VAL A 95 -19.52 3.32 24.07
C VAL A 95 -18.73 3.31 25.37
N HIS A 96 -18.23 4.48 25.77
CA HIS A 96 -17.64 4.71 27.08
C HIS A 96 -18.68 5.33 28.01
N ILE A 97 -18.71 4.90 29.27
CA ILE A 97 -19.57 5.49 30.31
C ILE A 97 -18.78 5.61 31.62
N ASP A 98 -18.56 6.84 32.09
CA ASP A 98 -18.16 7.13 33.46
C ASP A 98 -19.38 7.55 34.30
N THR A 99 -19.65 6.76 35.34
CA THR A 99 -20.74 7.00 36.29
C THR A 99 -20.26 7.64 37.59
N SER A 100 -19.01 8.10 37.66
CA SER A 100 -18.41 8.73 38.84
C SER A 100 -19.04 10.06 39.21
N VAL A 101 -19.63 10.76 38.23
CA VAL A 101 -20.38 12.00 38.42
C VAL A 101 -21.79 11.78 38.98
N LEU A 102 -22.33 10.57 38.82
CA LEU A 102 -23.70 10.27 39.24
C LEU A 102 -23.80 10.06 40.75
N SER A 103 -24.75 10.75 41.37
CA SER A 103 -25.02 10.65 42.81
C SER A 103 -26.32 9.92 43.15
N SER A 104 -27.08 9.50 42.13
CA SER A 104 -28.37 8.82 42.27
C SER A 104 -28.42 7.58 41.37
N THR A 105 -29.29 6.62 41.72
CA THR A 105 -29.58 5.43 40.89
C THR A 105 -30.82 5.62 40.03
N GLU A 106 -31.22 6.86 39.76
CA GLU A 106 -32.35 7.13 38.88
C GLU A 106 -31.97 6.85 37.42
N ASN A 107 -32.97 6.49 36.60
CA ASN A 107 -32.74 6.20 35.20
C ASN A 107 -32.30 7.48 34.48
N GLN A 108 -31.17 7.42 33.79
CA GLN A 108 -30.72 8.46 32.88
C GLN A 108 -31.28 8.19 31.48
N ALA A 109 -31.81 9.23 30.84
CA ALA A 109 -32.23 9.20 29.45
C ALA A 109 -31.41 10.24 28.68
N LEU A 110 -30.59 9.76 27.77
CA LEU A 110 -29.67 10.55 26.96
C LEU A 110 -30.04 10.38 25.50
N THR A 111 -29.86 11.45 24.74
CA THR A 111 -29.96 11.43 23.28
C THR A 111 -28.59 11.73 22.72
N ALA A 112 -28.02 10.74 22.02
CA ALA A 112 -26.87 10.95 21.16
C ALA A 112 -27.35 11.33 19.75
N SER A 113 -26.84 12.44 19.22
CA SER A 113 -27.00 12.81 17.82
C SER A 113 -25.73 12.44 17.07
N LEU A 114 -25.82 11.44 16.20
CA LEU A 114 -24.75 11.07 15.29
C LEU A 114 -24.90 11.85 13.99
N THR A 115 -23.87 12.60 13.62
CA THR A 115 -23.83 13.39 12.39
C THR A 115 -22.83 12.77 11.42
N ALA A 116 -23.20 12.77 10.14
CA ALA A 116 -22.32 12.46 9.02
C ALA A 116 -22.49 13.60 8.00
N ASP A 117 -21.41 14.30 7.70
CA ASP A 117 -21.40 15.44 6.78
C ASP A 117 -20.20 15.35 5.83
N VAL A 118 -20.31 15.95 4.65
CA VAL A 118 -19.21 16.10 3.70
C VAL A 118 -18.26 17.22 4.09
N ASP A 119 -18.73 18.16 4.92
CA ASP A 119 -17.92 19.22 5.49
C ASP A 119 -17.35 18.77 6.86
N VAL A 120 -16.04 18.97 7.06
CA VAL A 120 -15.46 18.89 8.40
C VAL A 120 -16.15 19.95 9.28
N PRO A 121 -16.62 19.62 10.48
CA PRO A 121 -17.30 20.58 11.34
C PRO A 121 -16.41 21.80 11.60
N GLY A 122 -16.80 22.94 11.02
CA GLY A 122 -15.99 24.15 11.02
C GLY A 122 -16.04 24.93 12.33
N GLY A 123 -14.90 25.46 12.77
CA GLY A 123 -14.83 26.57 13.74
C GLY A 123 -14.31 26.24 15.14
N LEU A 124 -13.81 25.02 15.39
CA LEU A 124 -13.23 24.62 16.67
C LEU A 124 -11.81 24.08 16.43
N GLU A 125 -10.82 24.55 17.20
CA GLU A 125 -9.38 24.21 17.03
C GLU A 125 -9.02 22.75 17.40
N GLY A 126 -9.92 21.79 17.18
CA GLY A 126 -9.70 20.38 17.52
C GLY A 126 -10.40 19.36 16.63
N SER A 127 -11.35 19.77 15.78
CA SER A 127 -12.13 18.88 14.90
C SER A 127 -11.36 18.43 13.65
N GLN A 128 -10.08 18.06 13.81
CA GLN A 128 -9.25 17.62 12.68
C GLN A 128 -9.74 16.27 12.15
N PRO A 129 -9.69 16.03 10.84
CA PRO A 129 -10.04 14.72 10.31
C PRO A 129 -9.02 13.68 10.78
N SER A 130 -9.52 12.48 11.03
CA SER A 130 -8.72 11.35 11.46
C SER A 130 -9.23 10.08 10.79
N ASP A 131 -8.34 9.14 10.53
CA ASP A 131 -8.76 7.87 9.95
C ASP A 131 -9.56 7.02 10.96
N PRO A 132 -10.17 5.90 10.54
CA PRO A 132 -10.97 5.08 11.45
C PRO A 132 -10.21 4.49 12.65
N VAL A 133 -8.87 4.46 12.63
CA VAL A 133 -8.06 3.93 13.73
C VAL A 133 -7.51 5.03 14.65
N GLY A 134 -7.53 6.30 14.22
CA GLY A 134 -7.31 7.47 15.08
C GLY A 134 -6.06 8.24 14.82
N GLU A 135 -5.45 8.03 13.66
CA GLU A 135 -4.35 8.85 13.20
C GLU A 135 -4.90 10.09 12.50
N ASP A 136 -4.25 11.24 12.71
CA ASP A 136 -4.53 12.47 11.96
C ASP A 136 -4.46 12.15 10.46
N ALA A 137 -5.49 12.58 9.73
CA ALA A 137 -5.61 12.30 8.30
C ALA A 137 -5.89 13.58 7.53
N ALA A 138 -5.07 13.87 6.52
CA ALA A 138 -5.38 14.91 5.54
C ALA A 138 -6.22 14.33 4.40
N VAL A 139 -7.21 15.07 3.91
CA VAL A 139 -8.08 14.61 2.81
C VAL A 139 -7.84 15.40 1.52
N VAL A 140 -7.55 14.68 0.43
CA VAL A 140 -7.38 15.24 -0.91
C VAL A 140 -8.60 14.91 -1.77
N SER A 141 -9.29 15.93 -2.27
CA SER A 141 -10.43 15.78 -3.18
C SER A 141 -10.40 16.74 -4.38
N LYS A 142 -10.89 16.30 -5.54
CA LYS A 142 -11.17 17.20 -6.67
C LYS A 142 -12.48 17.97 -6.52
N ASP A 143 -13.33 17.57 -5.58
CA ASP A 143 -14.52 18.32 -5.19
C ASP A 143 -14.11 19.37 -4.13
N PRO A 144 -14.24 20.68 -4.43
CA PRO A 144 -13.83 21.73 -3.50
C PRO A 144 -14.59 21.71 -2.16
N ASP A 145 -15.69 20.97 -2.08
CA ASP A 145 -16.54 20.86 -0.88
C ASP A 145 -16.32 19.52 -0.12
N ALA A 146 -15.37 18.65 -0.53
CA ALA A 146 -15.23 17.30 0.06
C ALA A 146 -13.82 16.98 0.63
N GLY A 147 -12.87 17.91 0.59
CA GLY A 147 -11.51 17.70 1.10
C GLY A 147 -10.77 18.98 1.43
N GLU A 148 -9.71 18.87 2.22
CA GLU A 148 -8.85 19.99 2.62
C GLU A 148 -7.96 20.47 1.47
N PHE A 149 -7.54 19.53 0.63
CA PHE A 149 -6.59 19.76 -0.45
C PHE A 149 -7.16 19.35 -1.81
N SER A 150 -6.77 20.06 -2.87
CA SER A 150 -7.18 19.74 -4.25
C SER A 150 -6.10 19.06 -5.09
N SER A 151 -4.88 18.98 -4.55
CA SER A 151 -3.73 18.27 -5.12
C SER A 151 -3.10 17.40 -4.04
N ILE A 152 -2.42 16.34 -4.49
CA ILE A 152 -1.73 15.42 -3.58
C ILE A 152 -0.47 16.08 -3.03
N GLN A 153 0.27 16.82 -3.87
CA GLN A 153 1.47 17.52 -3.44
C GLN A 153 1.18 18.56 -2.35
N ASP A 154 0.11 19.37 -2.48
CA ASP A 154 -0.21 20.38 -1.45
C ASP A 154 -0.51 19.74 -0.09
N ALA A 155 -1.07 18.52 -0.07
CA ALA A 155 -1.30 17.79 1.17
C ALA A 155 0.00 17.27 1.77
N ILE A 156 0.90 16.70 0.95
CA ILE A 156 2.22 16.25 1.40
C ILE A 156 3.02 17.40 2.01
N ASP A 157 3.03 18.55 1.33
CA ASP A 157 3.73 19.76 1.78
C ASP A 157 3.19 20.31 3.12
N ALA A 158 1.97 19.93 3.51
CA ALA A 158 1.26 20.44 4.67
C ALA A 158 1.30 19.52 5.90
N VAL A 159 1.57 18.23 5.73
CA VAL A 159 1.55 17.23 6.82
C VAL A 159 2.96 16.88 7.32
N ASP A 160 3.05 16.26 8.50
CA ASP A 160 4.29 15.83 9.13
C ASP A 160 4.23 14.32 9.46
N GLY A 161 4.33 13.49 8.43
CA GLY A 161 4.41 12.02 8.55
C GLY A 161 3.10 11.31 8.89
N THR A 162 1.96 11.92 8.55
CA THR A 162 0.62 11.40 8.86
C THR A 162 0.01 10.62 7.67
N THR A 163 -1.24 10.18 7.82
CA THR A 163 -2.00 9.58 6.71
C THR A 163 -2.58 10.68 5.80
N ILE A 164 -2.50 10.48 4.48
CA ILE A 164 -3.23 11.25 3.48
C ILE A 164 -4.22 10.31 2.78
N LEU A 165 -5.50 10.65 2.87
CA LEU A 165 -6.59 9.96 2.17
C LEU A 165 -6.87 10.70 0.86
N VAL A 166 -6.76 10.01 -0.27
CA VAL A 166 -7.00 10.59 -1.59
C VAL A 166 -8.30 10.02 -2.15
N GLU A 167 -9.27 10.90 -2.39
CA GLU A 167 -10.52 10.52 -3.02
C GLU A 167 -10.33 10.11 -4.48
N SER A 168 -11.32 9.40 -5.03
CA SER A 168 -11.29 9.04 -6.45
C SER A 168 -11.30 10.29 -7.34
N GLY A 169 -10.50 10.27 -8.39
CA GLY A 169 -10.33 11.41 -9.28
C GLY A 169 -9.11 11.26 -10.16
N ARG A 170 -8.96 12.14 -11.15
CA ARG A 170 -7.75 12.22 -11.96
C ARG A 170 -6.88 13.38 -11.48
N TYR A 171 -5.65 13.06 -11.10
CA TYR A 171 -4.64 13.96 -10.56
C TYR A 171 -3.53 14.11 -11.59
N GLU A 172 -3.60 15.20 -12.37
CA GLU A 172 -2.59 15.55 -13.40
C GLU A 172 -1.37 16.20 -12.75
N GLU A 173 -0.62 15.42 -12.00
CA GLU A 173 0.54 15.87 -11.24
C GLU A 173 1.60 14.78 -11.14
N SER A 174 2.85 15.19 -10.92
CA SER A 174 3.88 14.31 -10.39
C SER A 174 4.04 14.64 -8.91
N VAL A 175 4.19 13.60 -8.10
CA VAL A 175 4.20 13.68 -6.64
C VAL A 175 5.60 13.35 -6.14
N ALA A 176 6.13 14.21 -5.28
CA ALA A 176 7.34 13.97 -4.51
C ALA A 176 6.97 13.78 -3.04
N ILE A 177 7.33 12.62 -2.49
CA ILE A 177 7.13 12.27 -1.10
C ILE A 177 8.48 12.39 -0.40
N ASP A 178 8.65 13.47 0.36
CA ASP A 178 9.86 13.83 1.09
C ASP A 178 9.61 13.92 2.62
N VAL A 179 8.55 13.26 3.08
CA VAL A 179 8.10 13.22 4.48
C VAL A 179 8.18 11.79 5.01
N ASP A 180 9.03 11.57 6.01
CA ASP A 180 9.21 10.24 6.61
C ASP A 180 7.92 9.76 7.28
N GLY A 181 7.64 8.45 7.18
CA GLY A 181 6.47 7.83 7.82
C GLY A 181 5.13 8.11 7.14
N LEU A 182 5.11 8.88 6.05
CA LEU A 182 3.88 9.23 5.35
C LEU A 182 3.14 8.00 4.83
N THR A 183 1.83 7.93 5.10
CA THR A 183 0.94 6.91 4.53
C THR A 183 -0.02 7.53 3.54
N LEU A 184 0.17 7.27 2.25
CA LEU A 184 -0.68 7.74 1.17
C LEU A 184 -1.66 6.62 0.78
N LYS A 185 -2.97 6.84 0.95
CA LYS A 185 -4.04 5.86 0.69
C LYS A 185 -5.01 6.35 -0.37
N GLY A 186 -5.15 5.56 -1.43
CA GLY A 186 -6.18 5.73 -2.44
C GLY A 186 -7.48 5.02 -2.07
N PRO A 187 -8.54 5.13 -2.90
CA PRO A 187 -9.84 4.54 -2.61
C PRO A 187 -9.83 3.01 -2.54
N ASN A 188 -8.81 2.35 -3.11
CA ASN A 188 -8.66 0.90 -3.14
C ASN A 188 -7.58 0.41 -2.16
N ALA A 189 -7.26 1.18 -1.12
CA ALA A 189 -6.29 0.77 -0.12
C ALA A 189 -6.69 -0.57 0.52
N GLY A 190 -5.74 -1.50 0.62
CA GLY A 190 -5.97 -2.87 1.09
C GLY A 190 -6.75 -3.78 0.13
N ILE A 191 -7.03 -3.35 -1.11
CA ILE A 191 -7.67 -4.17 -2.15
C ILE A 191 -6.67 -4.40 -3.28
N ALA A 192 -6.25 -5.66 -3.45
CA ALA A 192 -5.23 -6.06 -4.43
C ALA A 192 -5.40 -5.42 -5.83
N GLY A 193 -4.27 -5.13 -6.47
CA GLY A 193 -4.11 -4.49 -7.78
C GLY A 193 -5.02 -5.06 -8.87
N ASP A 194 -5.16 -6.37 -8.90
CA ASP A 194 -5.88 -7.17 -9.90
C ASP A 194 -7.31 -7.52 -9.48
N SER A 195 -7.73 -7.10 -8.29
CA SER A 195 -9.03 -7.47 -7.74
C SER A 195 -10.18 -6.80 -8.49
N ASP A 196 -11.18 -7.61 -8.84
CA ASP A 196 -12.46 -7.19 -9.38
C ASP A 196 -13.37 -6.51 -8.33
N GLN A 197 -12.90 -6.39 -7.09
CA GLN A 197 -13.55 -5.61 -6.02
C GLN A 197 -13.15 -4.13 -6.02
N ARG A 198 -12.14 -3.73 -6.81
CA ARG A 198 -11.71 -2.32 -6.90
C ARG A 198 -12.85 -1.44 -7.43
N GLY A 199 -12.95 -0.24 -6.84
CA GLY A 199 -13.93 0.78 -7.16
C GLY A 199 -13.36 1.91 -8.03
N ALA A 200 -13.89 3.12 -7.84
CA ALA A 200 -13.37 4.31 -8.49
C ALA A 200 -11.92 4.61 -8.02
N GLU A 201 -11.03 4.95 -8.95
CA GLU A 201 -9.61 5.14 -8.65
C GLU A 201 -9.24 6.59 -8.34
N ALA A 202 -8.27 6.78 -7.44
CA ALA A 202 -7.41 7.96 -7.47
C ALA A 202 -6.30 7.70 -8.50
N ASN A 203 -6.44 8.31 -9.68
CA ASN A 203 -5.50 8.16 -10.79
C ASN A 203 -4.45 9.27 -10.74
N ILE A 204 -3.22 8.93 -10.35
CA ILE A 204 -2.06 9.82 -10.45
C ILE A 204 -1.49 9.69 -11.87
N ASN A 205 -1.49 10.78 -12.63
CA ASN A 205 -0.91 10.80 -13.98
C ASN A 205 0.40 11.59 -13.99
N GLY A 206 1.48 10.90 -13.63
CA GLY A 206 2.81 11.48 -13.48
C GLY A 206 3.79 10.56 -12.76
N LEU A 207 4.96 11.09 -12.46
CA LEU A 207 5.97 10.41 -11.64
C LEU A 207 5.53 10.43 -10.17
N VAL A 208 5.68 9.31 -9.47
CA VAL A 208 5.68 9.26 -8.00
C VAL A 208 7.12 9.02 -7.53
N ALA A 209 7.72 10.03 -6.90
CA ALA A 209 9.05 9.94 -6.31
C ALA A 209 8.92 9.74 -4.79
N VAL A 210 9.51 8.69 -4.26
CA VAL A 210 9.57 8.35 -2.84
C VAL A 210 10.99 8.61 -2.39
N ASP A 211 11.24 9.77 -1.78
CA ASP A 211 12.55 10.24 -1.36
C ASP A 211 12.63 10.36 0.18
N ALA A 212 11.75 9.64 0.88
CA ALA A 212 11.66 9.55 2.34
C ALA A 212 11.47 8.10 2.83
N GLU A 213 11.79 7.86 4.10
CA GLU A 213 11.78 6.54 4.71
C GLU A 213 10.40 6.19 5.29
N GLN A 214 10.11 4.89 5.39
CA GLN A 214 8.88 4.36 5.99
C GLN A 214 7.59 4.89 5.33
N VAL A 215 7.64 5.14 4.03
CA VAL A 215 6.49 5.62 3.25
C VAL A 215 5.63 4.44 2.84
N THR A 216 4.31 4.59 2.93
CA THR A 216 3.35 3.62 2.38
C THR A 216 2.56 4.26 1.23
N ILE A 217 2.50 3.58 0.08
CA ILE A 217 1.60 3.92 -1.04
C ILE A 217 0.65 2.75 -1.26
N ASP A 218 -0.64 2.97 -1.01
CA ASP A 218 -1.65 1.92 -0.97
C ASP A 218 -2.89 2.27 -1.79
N GLY A 219 -3.27 1.42 -2.75
CA GLY A 219 -4.60 1.48 -3.35
C GLY A 219 -4.82 2.51 -4.46
N PHE A 220 -3.78 2.88 -5.21
CA PHE A 220 -3.86 3.85 -6.32
C PHE A 220 -3.94 3.19 -7.70
N ALA A 221 -4.40 3.98 -8.68
CA ALA A 221 -4.00 3.80 -10.06
C ALA A 221 -2.91 4.84 -10.39
N ILE A 222 -1.76 4.41 -10.90
CA ILE A 222 -0.63 5.31 -11.18
C ILE A 222 -0.18 5.08 -12.61
N GLU A 223 -0.27 6.11 -13.44
CA GLU A 223 0.11 6.07 -14.84
C GLU A 223 1.22 7.09 -15.10
N ARG A 224 2.25 6.70 -15.84
CA ARG A 224 3.27 7.63 -16.30
C ARG A 224 3.60 7.40 -17.76
N GLU A 225 3.28 8.39 -18.58
CA GLU A 225 3.82 8.49 -19.93
C GLU A 225 5.24 9.07 -19.89
N ALA A 226 6.19 8.35 -20.47
CA ALA A 226 7.56 8.79 -20.65
C ALA A 226 7.92 8.85 -22.13
N SER A 227 8.69 9.87 -22.50
CA SER A 227 9.31 9.98 -23.81
C SER A 227 10.72 10.57 -23.70
N GLY A 228 11.58 10.28 -24.67
CA GLY A 228 12.97 10.76 -24.72
C GLY A 228 13.93 9.95 -23.83
N SER A 229 15.04 10.60 -23.46
CA SER A 229 15.91 10.10 -22.41
C SER A 229 15.34 10.54 -21.07
N ILE A 230 14.93 9.59 -20.24
CA ILE A 230 14.42 9.87 -18.89
C ILE A 230 15.51 9.63 -17.84
N ASN A 231 15.54 10.49 -16.82
CA ASN A 231 16.46 10.35 -15.69
C ASN A 231 15.84 9.44 -14.62
N GLN A 232 14.59 9.70 -14.21
CA GLN A 232 13.82 8.79 -13.37
C GLN A 232 13.19 7.72 -14.23
N LYS A 233 13.47 6.47 -13.91
CA LYS A 233 13.10 5.32 -14.74
C LYS A 233 11.91 4.53 -14.19
N GLY A 234 11.37 4.88 -13.03
CA GLY A 234 10.14 4.27 -12.49
C GLY A 234 8.90 5.13 -12.72
N VAL A 235 7.73 4.52 -12.90
CA VAL A 235 6.45 5.19 -12.61
C VAL A 235 6.44 5.59 -11.14
N ILE A 236 6.83 4.65 -10.29
CA ILE A 236 7.22 4.86 -8.89
C ILE A 236 8.74 4.75 -8.81
N GLN A 237 9.40 5.80 -8.36
CA GLN A 237 10.85 5.88 -8.19
C GLN A 237 11.16 5.95 -6.69
N MET A 238 11.99 5.03 -6.18
CA MET A 238 12.32 4.92 -4.77
C MET A 238 13.78 5.30 -4.50
N GLY A 239 13.97 6.31 -3.66
CA GLY A 239 15.26 6.79 -3.16
C GLY A 239 16.14 7.31 -4.28
N ALA A 240 15.79 8.44 -4.88
CA ALA A 240 16.65 9.09 -5.87
C ALA A 240 18.07 9.33 -5.30
N VAL A 241 19.07 9.51 -6.17
CA VAL A 241 20.48 9.66 -5.76
C VAL A 241 20.66 10.74 -4.68
N GLY A 242 20.95 10.29 -3.45
CA GLY A 242 21.16 11.15 -2.27
C GLY A 242 20.11 10.97 -1.18
N ASP A 243 19.00 10.32 -1.51
CA ASP A 243 17.85 10.08 -0.64
C ASP A 243 17.71 8.57 -0.34
N SER A 244 16.82 8.22 0.59
CA SER A 244 16.59 6.85 1.07
C SER A 244 15.09 6.62 1.13
N ALA A 245 14.62 5.54 0.51
CA ALA A 245 13.23 5.07 0.63
C ALA A 245 13.14 3.80 1.50
N SER A 246 14.00 3.71 2.50
CA SER A 246 14.13 2.50 3.32
C SER A 246 12.89 2.28 4.20
N GLY A 247 12.50 1.03 4.39
CA GLY A 247 11.32 0.65 5.17
C GLY A 247 9.98 0.92 4.47
N SER A 248 10.00 1.37 3.21
CA SER A 248 8.79 1.79 2.49
C SER A 248 8.03 0.61 1.88
N THR A 249 6.72 0.78 1.74
CA THR A 249 5.77 -0.22 1.23
C THR A 249 5.00 0.32 0.02
N ILE A 250 4.99 -0.44 -1.07
CA ILE A 250 4.18 -0.20 -2.26
C ILE A 250 3.17 -1.35 -2.37
N ALA A 251 1.91 -1.08 -2.05
CA ALA A 251 0.90 -2.13 -1.93
C ALA A 251 -0.38 -1.84 -2.71
N ASN A 252 -1.03 -2.87 -3.23
CA ASN A 252 -2.38 -2.77 -3.78
C ASN A 252 -2.54 -1.71 -4.90
N ASN A 253 -1.48 -1.43 -5.67
CA ASN A 253 -1.53 -0.40 -6.72
C ASN A 253 -1.74 -1.04 -8.10
N ALA A 254 -2.42 -0.32 -8.98
CA ALA A 254 -2.45 -0.59 -10.42
C ALA A 254 -1.49 0.39 -11.11
N VAL A 255 -0.32 -0.09 -11.53
CA VAL A 255 0.79 0.73 -12.05
C VAL A 255 0.93 0.51 -13.56
N THR A 256 0.82 1.61 -14.31
CA THR A 256 0.83 1.62 -15.77
C THR A 256 2.03 2.41 -16.31
N PRO A 257 3.18 1.76 -16.56
CA PRO A 257 4.26 2.36 -17.32
C PRO A 257 3.87 2.50 -18.80
N ASN A 258 4.02 3.69 -19.36
CA ASN A 258 3.81 3.97 -20.78
C ASN A 258 5.08 4.58 -21.39
N ASP A 259 5.96 3.72 -21.90
CA ASP A 259 7.16 4.15 -22.63
C ASP A 259 6.82 4.37 -24.11
N THR A 260 6.82 5.62 -24.53
CA THR A 260 6.49 5.98 -25.92
C THR A 260 7.70 5.97 -26.86
N ASN A 261 8.92 5.67 -26.38
CA ASN A 261 10.12 5.65 -27.21
C ASN A 261 11.23 4.66 -26.74
N SER A 262 11.50 3.65 -27.54
CA SER A 262 12.47 2.56 -27.30
C SER A 262 13.98 2.92 -27.29
N GLU A 263 14.37 4.19 -27.14
CA GLU A 263 15.78 4.63 -27.30
C GLU A 263 16.65 4.41 -26.03
N SER A 264 16.07 4.00 -24.90
CA SER A 264 16.82 3.58 -23.70
C SER A 264 16.04 2.52 -22.93
N ALA A 265 16.75 1.68 -22.16
CA ALA A 265 16.17 0.50 -21.51
C ALA A 265 15.06 0.86 -20.51
N GLY A 266 13.82 0.77 -21.03
CA GLY A 266 12.52 0.55 -20.39
C GLY A 266 12.18 1.38 -19.17
N LEU A 267 11.16 2.21 -19.30
CA LEU A 267 10.38 2.69 -18.15
C LEU A 267 9.93 1.47 -17.32
N ALA A 268 10.23 1.51 -16.03
CA ALA A 268 9.83 0.53 -15.06
C ALA A 268 8.51 0.92 -14.38
N GLY A 269 7.72 -0.05 -13.93
CA GLY A 269 6.65 0.22 -12.97
C GLY A 269 7.24 0.75 -11.67
N VAL A 270 8.13 -0.02 -11.04
CA VAL A 270 8.86 0.39 -9.83
C VAL A 270 10.36 0.37 -10.09
N ALA A 271 11.03 1.49 -9.82
CA ALA A 271 12.48 1.62 -9.89
C ALA A 271 13.06 1.94 -8.51
N ILE A 272 13.96 1.09 -8.04
CA ILE A 272 14.64 1.25 -6.75
C ILE A 272 16.07 1.74 -7.01
N GLU A 273 16.37 2.93 -6.51
CA GLU A 273 17.70 3.55 -6.61
C GLU A 273 18.48 3.47 -5.31
N SER A 274 17.85 3.71 -4.16
CA SER A 274 18.45 3.74 -2.81
C SER A 274 17.42 3.41 -1.73
N ALA A 275 17.29 2.13 -1.36
CA ALA A 275 16.37 1.69 -0.31
C ALA A 275 16.68 0.28 0.20
N ASP A 276 16.52 0.08 1.50
CA ASP A 276 16.54 -1.22 2.16
C ASP A 276 15.21 -1.50 2.87
N ASN A 277 14.91 -2.77 3.16
CA ASN A 277 13.69 -3.21 3.84
C ASN A 277 12.40 -2.76 3.12
N VAL A 278 12.40 -2.87 1.79
CA VAL A 278 11.27 -2.48 0.95
C VAL A 278 10.29 -3.64 0.79
N THR A 279 8.99 -3.34 0.84
CA THR A 279 7.93 -4.30 0.50
C THR A 279 7.17 -3.82 -0.74
N ILE A 280 7.02 -4.69 -1.74
CA ILE A 280 6.20 -4.47 -2.93
C ILE A 280 5.22 -5.63 -3.01
N SER A 281 3.95 -5.41 -2.68
CA SER A 281 2.96 -6.49 -2.64
C SER A 281 1.61 -6.18 -3.27
N ASP A 282 0.93 -7.22 -3.76
CA ASP A 282 -0.46 -7.11 -4.23
C ASP A 282 -0.64 -6.04 -5.33
N ASN A 283 0.40 -5.71 -6.09
CA ASN A 283 0.31 -4.73 -7.16
C ASN A 283 0.06 -5.42 -8.51
N VAL A 284 -0.62 -4.72 -9.40
CA VAL A 284 -0.58 -5.00 -10.84
C VAL A 284 0.38 -4.03 -11.49
N ILE A 285 1.35 -4.54 -12.23
CA ILE A 285 2.25 -3.74 -13.06
C ILE A 285 2.08 -4.16 -14.51
N ALA A 286 1.30 -3.38 -15.25
CA ALA A 286 0.93 -3.70 -16.63
C ALA A 286 1.16 -2.48 -17.53
N PRO A 287 1.92 -2.61 -18.63
CA PRO A 287 2.21 -1.46 -19.48
C PRO A 287 0.97 -0.95 -20.20
N ALA A 288 0.98 0.33 -20.57
CA ALA A 288 -0.04 0.87 -21.46
C ALA A 288 -0.05 0.13 -22.80
N ALA A 289 -1.23 0.07 -23.43
CA ALA A 289 -1.36 -0.48 -24.78
C ALA A 289 -0.40 0.25 -25.74
N ASP A 290 0.31 -0.52 -26.56
CA ASP A 290 1.32 -0.04 -27.52
C ASP A 290 2.56 0.62 -26.89
N SER A 291 2.78 0.49 -25.57
CA SER A 291 4.04 0.87 -24.93
C SER A 291 5.21 0.09 -25.54
N ALA A 292 6.38 0.75 -25.61
CA ALA A 292 7.65 0.10 -25.86
C ALA A 292 8.03 -0.83 -24.69
N ASP A 293 9.18 -1.50 -24.80
CA ASP A 293 9.65 -2.47 -23.81
C ASP A 293 9.73 -1.86 -22.41
N THR A 294 8.97 -2.40 -21.46
CA THR A 294 8.92 -1.95 -20.06
C THR A 294 9.50 -3.00 -19.11
N ILE A 295 9.82 -2.56 -17.89
CA ILE A 295 10.27 -3.43 -16.81
C ILE A 295 9.24 -3.37 -15.67
N GLY A 296 8.97 -4.47 -14.98
CA GLY A 296 8.05 -4.47 -13.86
C GLY A 296 8.69 -3.78 -12.66
N ILE A 297 9.71 -4.43 -12.09
CA ILE A 297 10.50 -3.92 -10.96
C ILE A 297 11.99 -3.98 -11.30
N THR A 298 12.72 -2.91 -11.04
CA THR A 298 14.16 -2.85 -11.36
C THR A 298 14.96 -2.13 -10.28
N ARG A 299 16.26 -2.44 -10.24
CA ARG A 299 17.28 -1.74 -9.44
C ARG A 299 18.21 -0.93 -10.35
N TYR A 300 18.66 0.26 -9.91
CA TYR A 300 19.64 1.06 -10.67
C TYR A 300 20.99 1.33 -9.98
N VAL A 301 21.04 1.83 -8.74
CA VAL A 301 22.28 2.48 -8.25
C VAL A 301 22.85 1.90 -6.94
N SER A 302 22.03 1.46 -5.98
CA SER A 302 22.51 0.98 -4.67
C SER A 302 22.46 -0.53 -4.49
N ASN A 303 23.01 -0.98 -3.36
CA ASN A 303 22.66 -2.24 -2.72
C ASN A 303 21.16 -2.25 -2.40
N ILE A 304 20.59 -3.44 -2.30
CA ILE A 304 19.25 -3.62 -1.75
C ILE A 304 19.31 -4.74 -0.72
N GLU A 305 19.02 -4.41 0.53
CA GLU A 305 18.87 -5.40 1.59
C GLU A 305 17.39 -5.61 1.92
N ASN A 306 16.99 -6.87 2.11
CA ASN A 306 15.67 -7.28 2.57
C ASN A 306 14.49 -6.78 1.69
N LEU A 307 14.59 -6.92 0.37
CA LEU A 307 13.45 -6.68 -0.51
C LEU A 307 12.43 -7.80 -0.40
N THR A 308 11.17 -7.46 -0.17
CA THR A 308 10.05 -8.41 -0.26
C THR A 308 9.21 -8.06 -1.48
N VAL A 309 9.04 -9.01 -2.39
CA VAL A 309 8.14 -8.90 -3.55
C VAL A 309 7.15 -10.05 -3.50
N SER A 310 5.90 -9.76 -3.17
CA SER A 310 4.90 -10.81 -2.98
C SER A 310 3.55 -10.56 -3.63
N ASP A 311 2.94 -11.62 -4.17
CA ASP A 311 1.55 -11.58 -4.63
C ASP A 311 1.26 -10.49 -5.68
N ASN A 312 2.27 -10.10 -6.46
CA ASN A 312 2.10 -9.13 -7.55
C ASN A 312 1.78 -9.84 -8.87
N VAL A 313 1.03 -9.16 -9.74
CA VAL A 313 0.84 -9.53 -11.15
C VAL A 313 1.67 -8.60 -12.03
N ILE A 314 2.61 -9.14 -12.81
CA ILE A 314 3.58 -8.37 -13.59
C ILE A 314 3.52 -8.78 -15.07
N GLU A 315 3.02 -7.88 -15.92
CA GLU A 315 2.73 -8.12 -17.35
C GLU A 315 3.68 -7.37 -18.31
N THR A 316 4.77 -6.84 -17.80
CA THR A 316 5.76 -6.05 -18.56
C THR A 316 6.61 -6.91 -19.50
N THR A 317 7.43 -6.30 -20.35
CA THR A 317 8.36 -7.04 -21.22
C THR A 317 9.39 -7.83 -20.41
N LEU A 318 9.94 -7.21 -19.36
CA LEU A 318 10.81 -7.86 -18.37
C LEU A 318 10.14 -7.75 -17.00
N GLY A 319 9.92 -8.87 -16.30
CA GLY A 319 9.23 -8.84 -15.02
C GLY A 319 10.04 -8.11 -13.94
N MET A 320 11.19 -8.67 -13.60
CA MET A 320 12.07 -8.14 -12.56
C MET A 320 13.53 -8.19 -12.99
N ALA A 321 14.30 -7.16 -12.61
CA ALA A 321 15.73 -7.06 -12.93
C ALA A 321 16.56 -6.49 -11.76
N PHE A 322 17.57 -7.22 -11.31
CA PHE A 322 18.42 -6.79 -10.19
C PHE A 322 19.84 -7.36 -10.24
N GLY A 323 20.70 -6.92 -9.32
CA GLY A 323 22.15 -7.16 -9.35
C GLY A 323 22.89 -6.18 -10.25
N GLY A 324 24.15 -6.48 -10.54
CA GLY A 324 25.09 -5.66 -11.31
C GLY A 324 26.02 -4.83 -10.43
N ASN A 325 26.67 -3.86 -11.06
CA ASN A 325 27.68 -3.03 -10.41
C ASN A 325 27.11 -1.64 -10.06
N ASP A 326 27.73 -0.98 -9.09
CA ASP A 326 27.54 0.44 -8.81
C ASP A 326 28.14 1.32 -9.92
N THR A 327 28.02 2.64 -9.77
CA THR A 327 28.58 3.62 -10.72
C THR A 327 30.11 3.66 -10.80
N THR A 328 30.78 2.89 -9.94
CA THR A 328 32.24 2.75 -9.85
C THR A 328 32.72 1.32 -10.11
N ASP A 329 31.88 0.52 -10.76
CA ASP A 329 32.11 -0.89 -11.13
C ASP A 329 32.30 -1.86 -9.96
N ASN A 330 31.89 -1.50 -8.73
CA ASN A 330 31.88 -2.48 -7.63
C ASN A 330 30.63 -3.36 -7.71
N PRO A 331 30.75 -4.70 -7.61
CA PRO A 331 29.59 -5.58 -7.53
C PRO A 331 28.73 -5.23 -6.31
N LEU A 332 27.41 -5.29 -6.45
CA LEU A 332 26.48 -4.87 -5.41
C LEU A 332 25.98 -6.05 -4.56
N THR A 333 25.58 -5.74 -3.33
CA THR A 333 24.89 -6.69 -2.45
C THR A 333 23.37 -6.62 -2.67
N TYR A 334 22.73 -7.79 -2.72
CA TYR A 334 21.30 -7.92 -2.95
C TYR A 334 20.70 -9.05 -2.11
N SER A 335 19.69 -8.76 -1.30
CA SER A 335 18.88 -9.78 -0.64
C SER A 335 17.39 -9.57 -0.86
N ALA A 336 16.69 -10.66 -1.21
CA ALA A 336 15.26 -10.59 -1.53
C ALA A 336 14.48 -11.89 -1.26
N SER A 337 13.20 -11.74 -0.94
CA SER A 337 12.18 -12.79 -0.97
C SER A 337 11.16 -12.48 -2.05
N ILE A 338 10.99 -13.39 -3.01
CA ILE A 338 10.10 -13.25 -4.16
C ILE A 338 9.09 -14.39 -4.10
N THR A 339 7.85 -14.09 -3.67
CA THR A 339 6.87 -15.14 -3.32
C THR A 339 5.47 -14.91 -3.91
N GLY A 340 4.81 -15.94 -4.42
CA GLY A 340 3.38 -15.82 -4.77
C GLY A 340 3.06 -14.93 -5.98
N ASN A 341 4.07 -14.43 -6.71
CA ASN A 341 3.85 -13.51 -7.82
C ASN A 341 3.46 -14.27 -9.11
N GLN A 342 2.68 -13.59 -9.95
CA GLN A 342 2.35 -14.01 -11.31
C GLN A 342 3.13 -13.16 -12.32
N PHE A 343 3.99 -13.81 -13.09
CA PHE A 343 4.83 -13.20 -14.12
C PHE A 343 4.30 -13.51 -15.52
N ASP A 344 3.37 -12.69 -16.00
CA ASP A 344 2.75 -12.80 -17.31
C ASP A 344 3.49 -11.96 -18.37
N ASN A 345 4.83 -12.06 -18.35
CA ASN A 345 5.68 -11.23 -19.19
C ASN A 345 5.62 -11.63 -20.66
N SER A 346 5.71 -10.63 -21.54
CA SER A 346 5.76 -10.81 -22.99
C SER A 346 7.17 -11.00 -23.55
N GLY A 347 8.21 -10.71 -22.77
CA GLY A 347 9.60 -10.92 -23.13
C GLY A 347 10.17 -12.24 -22.60
N THR A 348 11.45 -12.46 -22.87
CA THR A 348 12.14 -13.74 -22.61
C THR A 348 12.39 -14.02 -21.12
N TYR A 349 12.42 -12.99 -20.27
CA TYR A 349 12.79 -13.12 -18.87
C TYR A 349 11.73 -12.53 -17.96
N SER A 350 11.30 -13.33 -17.00
CA SER A 350 10.48 -12.87 -15.88
C SER A 350 11.35 -12.34 -14.75
N LEU A 351 12.50 -12.96 -14.54
CA LEU A 351 13.44 -12.62 -13.48
C LEU A 351 14.85 -12.61 -14.04
N ALA A 352 15.54 -11.47 -13.95
CA ALA A 352 16.92 -11.32 -14.38
C ALA A 352 17.80 -10.88 -13.20
N VAL A 353 18.78 -11.72 -12.87
CA VAL A 353 19.77 -11.49 -11.80
C VAL A 353 21.15 -11.34 -12.42
N TYR A 354 21.76 -10.17 -12.25
CA TYR A 354 23.10 -9.85 -12.73
C TYR A 354 24.14 -10.00 -11.61
N GLU A 355 25.43 -9.94 -11.97
CA GLU A 355 26.57 -10.12 -11.06
C GLU A 355 26.46 -9.28 -9.78
N SER A 356 26.66 -9.91 -8.61
CA SER A 356 26.56 -9.29 -7.29
C SER A 356 27.71 -9.75 -6.38
N GLU A 357 28.13 -8.89 -5.45
CA GLU A 357 29.12 -9.24 -4.42
C GLU A 357 28.54 -10.29 -3.47
N ASN A 358 27.36 -10.00 -2.93
CA ASN A 358 26.57 -10.89 -2.09
C ASN A 358 25.13 -10.95 -2.62
N LEU A 359 24.60 -12.15 -2.77
CA LEU A 359 23.27 -12.46 -3.27
C LEU A 359 22.64 -13.43 -2.28
N ASP A 360 21.53 -13.02 -1.68
CA ASP A 360 20.70 -13.88 -0.83
C ASP A 360 19.24 -13.76 -1.29
N VAL A 361 18.88 -14.58 -2.28
CA VAL A 361 17.57 -14.50 -2.94
C VAL A 361 16.81 -15.80 -2.81
N THR A 362 15.59 -15.71 -2.32
CA THR A 362 14.64 -16.81 -2.24
C THR A 362 13.47 -16.57 -3.19
N VAL A 363 13.18 -17.55 -4.05
CA VAL A 363 12.08 -17.50 -5.02
C VAL A 363 11.15 -18.69 -4.76
N THR A 364 9.91 -18.42 -4.33
CA THR A 364 8.98 -19.47 -3.90
C THR A 364 7.55 -19.25 -4.38
N GLU A 365 6.86 -20.31 -4.80
CA GLU A 365 5.42 -20.26 -5.10
C GLU A 365 5.02 -19.19 -6.16
N ASN A 366 5.92 -18.89 -7.11
CA ASN A 366 5.62 -17.96 -8.21
C ASN A 366 5.15 -18.71 -9.46
N GLU A 367 4.26 -18.08 -10.24
CA GLU A 367 3.84 -18.51 -11.57
C GLU A 367 4.59 -17.71 -12.65
N PHE A 368 5.11 -18.40 -13.66
CA PHE A 368 5.85 -17.79 -14.76
C PHE A 368 5.20 -18.16 -16.08
N SER A 369 5.04 -17.17 -16.97
CA SER A 369 4.50 -17.40 -18.30
C SER A 369 5.35 -18.43 -19.02
N ALA A 370 4.66 -19.35 -19.69
CA ALA A 370 5.10 -20.07 -20.87
C ALA A 370 6.53 -19.79 -21.35
N ASP A 371 6.67 -18.66 -22.04
CA ASP A 371 7.79 -18.31 -22.89
C ASP A 371 8.88 -17.53 -22.13
N SER A 372 8.65 -17.25 -20.85
CA SER A 372 9.53 -16.47 -20.00
C SER A 372 10.14 -17.33 -18.88
N GLY A 373 11.39 -17.03 -18.53
CA GLY A 373 12.15 -17.81 -17.56
C GLY A 373 12.90 -16.96 -16.55
N ILE A 374 13.57 -17.66 -15.62
CA ILE A 374 14.51 -17.08 -14.67
C ILE A 374 15.91 -17.11 -15.30
N PHE A 375 16.56 -15.95 -15.36
CA PHE A 375 17.92 -15.75 -15.83
C PHE A 375 18.81 -15.27 -14.68
N VAL A 376 19.92 -15.98 -14.45
CA VAL A 376 20.95 -15.63 -13.46
C VAL A 376 22.30 -15.64 -14.16
N THR A 377 23.09 -14.56 -14.03
CA THR A 377 24.44 -14.46 -14.62
C THR A 377 25.45 -13.92 -13.63
N SER A 378 26.69 -14.42 -13.73
CA SER A 378 27.86 -13.94 -12.99
C SER A 378 28.71 -12.94 -13.77
N LEU A 379 28.26 -12.49 -14.95
CA LEU A 379 28.98 -11.51 -15.78
C LEU A 379 28.36 -10.11 -15.62
N ALA A 380 29.21 -9.11 -15.40
CA ALA A 380 28.85 -7.70 -15.35
C ALA A 380 27.96 -7.30 -16.55
N ARG A 381 27.00 -6.39 -16.30
CA ARG A 381 26.02 -5.91 -17.29
C ARG A 381 26.66 -5.39 -18.59
N GLU A 382 27.88 -4.87 -18.53
CA GLU A 382 28.63 -4.39 -19.72
C GLU A 382 29.24 -5.52 -20.55
N GLU A 383 29.54 -6.67 -19.93
CA GLU A 383 30.16 -7.82 -20.58
C GLU A 383 29.15 -8.90 -21.00
N ALA A 384 27.93 -8.86 -20.44
CA ALA A 384 26.81 -9.69 -20.88
C ALA A 384 26.16 -9.08 -22.15
N PRO A 385 26.33 -9.67 -23.35
CA PRO A 385 25.52 -9.26 -24.50
C PRO A 385 24.04 -9.45 -24.14
N ARG A 386 23.16 -8.54 -24.59
CA ARG A 386 21.71 -8.74 -24.54
C ARG A 386 21.43 -10.17 -25.05
N PRO A 387 20.99 -11.09 -24.20
CA PRO A 387 20.94 -12.49 -24.60
C PRO A 387 19.99 -12.64 -25.78
N THR A 388 20.49 -13.25 -26.86
CA THR A 388 19.76 -13.46 -28.11
C THR A 388 19.33 -14.94 -28.14
N PRO A 389 18.07 -15.26 -28.49
CA PRO A 389 17.49 -16.58 -28.22
C PRO A 389 18.12 -17.66 -29.11
N ALA A 390 18.47 -18.82 -28.53
CA ALA A 390 18.76 -20.03 -29.29
C ALA A 390 18.53 -21.30 -28.46
N GLY A 391 17.31 -21.83 -28.54
CA GLY A 391 17.01 -23.27 -28.72
C GLY A 391 17.21 -24.27 -27.57
N ASP A 392 16.09 -24.94 -27.25
CA ASP A 392 15.88 -26.31 -26.75
C ASP A 392 16.58 -26.74 -25.43
N GLY A 393 15.92 -26.49 -24.29
CA GLY A 393 16.37 -26.92 -22.95
C GLY A 393 15.32 -27.69 -22.13
N GLU A 394 15.78 -28.75 -21.45
CA GLU A 394 15.13 -29.41 -20.31
C GLU A 394 15.54 -28.73 -18.98
N LYS A 395 14.75 -28.94 -17.91
CA LYS A 395 14.53 -28.05 -16.74
C LYS A 395 15.60 -28.08 -15.62
N LEU A 396 15.75 -26.92 -14.96
CA LEU A 396 16.31 -26.56 -13.63
C LEU A 396 17.25 -27.53 -12.87
N ALA A 397 18.46 -27.03 -12.56
CA ALA A 397 19.07 -27.04 -11.22
C ALA A 397 20.13 -25.92 -11.13
N VAL A 398 20.08 -25.05 -10.11
CA VAL A 398 20.96 -23.86 -9.98
C VAL A 398 22.10 -24.12 -8.99
N ASP A 399 23.35 -23.94 -9.45
CA ASP A 399 24.58 -23.56 -8.73
C ASP A 399 25.63 -23.20 -9.82
N GLN A 400 26.50 -22.17 -9.78
CA GLN A 400 27.01 -21.33 -8.69
C GLN A 400 26.68 -19.84 -8.86
N VAL A 401 26.55 -19.16 -7.73
CA VAL A 401 26.88 -17.74 -7.57
C VAL A 401 28.20 -17.72 -6.76
N VAL A 402 29.07 -16.71 -6.95
CA VAL A 402 30.46 -16.62 -6.41
C VAL A 402 30.55 -17.14 -4.96
N ASP A 403 31.68 -17.73 -4.53
CA ASP A 403 31.90 -18.25 -3.17
C ASP A 403 31.25 -17.32 -2.11
N ASP A 404 30.25 -17.83 -1.36
CA ASP A 404 29.42 -17.17 -0.34
C ASP A 404 28.02 -16.63 -0.74
N ASN A 405 27.61 -16.76 -2.01
CA ASN A 405 26.25 -16.39 -2.46
C ASN A 405 25.20 -17.52 -2.33
N THR A 406 23.94 -17.18 -2.03
CA THR A 406 22.79 -18.11 -1.95
C THR A 406 21.65 -17.68 -2.89
N PHE A 407 21.30 -18.55 -3.83
CA PHE A 407 20.08 -18.41 -4.65
C PHE A 407 19.23 -19.66 -4.52
N ASN A 408 18.08 -19.54 -3.87
CA ASN A 408 17.24 -20.69 -3.51
C ASN A 408 15.89 -20.64 -4.22
N THR A 409 15.54 -21.73 -4.91
CA THR A 409 14.22 -21.93 -5.48
C THR A 409 13.53 -23.09 -4.75
N THR A 410 12.39 -22.83 -4.10
CA THR A 410 11.60 -23.89 -3.45
C THR A 410 10.09 -23.72 -3.70
N GLY A 411 9.30 -24.79 -3.61
CA GLY A 411 7.87 -24.75 -3.93
C GLY A 411 7.52 -25.02 -5.41
N GLU A 412 6.23 -24.98 -5.76
CA GLU A 412 5.75 -25.18 -7.14
C GLU A 412 6.05 -23.94 -8.00
N VAL A 413 7.24 -23.89 -8.60
CA VAL A 413 7.51 -23.01 -9.74
C VAL A 413 6.76 -23.58 -10.95
N THR A 414 5.55 -23.08 -11.21
CA THR A 414 4.67 -23.63 -12.24
C THR A 414 4.92 -22.93 -13.58
N THR A 415 5.71 -23.55 -14.45
CA THR A 415 5.94 -23.05 -15.83
C THR A 415 4.80 -23.51 -16.73
N THR A 416 3.89 -22.63 -17.14
CA THR A 416 2.75 -22.97 -18.01
C THR A 416 3.12 -22.76 -19.49
N SER A 417 3.70 -23.79 -20.12
CA SER A 417 3.94 -23.94 -21.58
C SER A 417 5.10 -23.18 -22.25
N VAL A 418 6.31 -23.73 -22.19
CA VAL A 418 7.50 -23.18 -22.88
C VAL A 418 7.39 -23.09 -24.40
N GLY A 419 7.50 -21.90 -24.95
CA GLY A 419 7.95 -21.63 -26.31
C GLY A 419 9.43 -21.96 -26.47
N GLU A 420 9.83 -22.26 -27.70
CA GLU A 420 11.07 -22.98 -28.05
C GLU A 420 12.39 -22.22 -27.73
N ASP A 421 12.34 -21.07 -27.02
CA ASP A 421 13.40 -20.06 -26.96
C ASP A 421 13.87 -19.60 -25.55
N SER A 422 13.37 -20.17 -24.44
CA SER A 422 13.85 -19.81 -23.10
C SER A 422 15.26 -20.38 -22.85
N THR A 423 16.24 -19.51 -22.54
CA THR A 423 17.64 -19.90 -22.30
C THR A 423 17.94 -19.93 -20.80
N TYR A 424 18.39 -21.08 -20.29
CA TYR A 424 18.93 -21.26 -18.94
C TYR A 424 20.43 -21.57 -19.07
N ILE A 425 21.31 -20.89 -18.34
CA ILE A 425 22.76 -21.20 -18.34
C ILE A 425 23.13 -21.80 -16.99
N VAL A 426 23.59 -23.05 -17.01
CA VAL A 426 24.40 -23.69 -15.96
C VAL A 426 25.56 -24.37 -16.69
N ASP A 427 26.80 -24.00 -16.37
CA ASP A 427 27.99 -24.64 -16.94
C ASP A 427 28.27 -25.96 -16.21
N ASP A 428 28.23 -27.06 -16.97
CA ASP A 428 28.64 -28.38 -16.50
C ASP A 428 30.16 -28.49 -16.66
N ALA A 429 30.94 -27.98 -15.69
CA ALA A 429 32.40 -28.03 -15.77
C ALA A 429 33.19 -28.06 -14.45
N ILE A 430 32.76 -28.80 -13.41
CA ILE A 430 33.72 -29.42 -12.47
C ILE A 430 33.27 -30.83 -12.07
N LEU A 431 33.33 -31.78 -13.01
CA LEU A 431 33.68 -33.16 -12.67
C LEU A 431 34.86 -33.55 -13.55
N GLY A 432 36.02 -33.64 -12.90
CA GLY A 432 37.31 -33.75 -13.57
C GLY A 432 37.47 -34.95 -14.49
N GLU A 433 38.33 -34.77 -15.49
CA GLU A 433 39.05 -35.89 -16.09
C GLU A 433 40.54 -35.79 -15.75
N GLU A 434 40.99 -36.83 -15.05
CA GLU A 434 42.34 -37.26 -14.59
C GLU A 434 43.07 -36.47 -13.49
#